data_AF-A0A357EY22-F1
#
_entry.id   AF-A0A357EY22-F1
#
_cell.length_a   1.000
_cell.length_b   1.000
_cell.length_c   1.000
_cell.angle_alpha   90.00
_cell.angle_beta   90.00
_cell.angle_gamma   90.00
#
_symmetry.space_group_name_H-M   'P 1'
#
loop_
_entity.id
_entity.type
_entity.pdbx_description
1 polymer ?
#
loop_
_entity_poly.entity_id
_entity_poly.type
_entity_poly.pdbx_seq_one_letter_code
_entity_poly.pdbx_strand_id
1 'polypeptide(L)' 'MAYNEELGRRIGGLLSDCGVEFSEKKMFGGLGFMIAGKMCVGIVRDDLMLR' A
#
# COMPACT_ATOMS: atom_id res chain seq x y z
N MET A 1 -7.92 -4.54 -13.47
CA MET A 1 -9.02 -4.89 -12.55
C MET A 1 -8.63 -4.41 -11.18
N ALA A 2 -9.49 -3.55 -10.63
CA ALA A 2 -9.15 -2.45 -9.75
C ALA A 2 -8.86 -2.92 -8.33
N TYR A 3 -7.65 -2.65 -7.84
CA TYR A 3 -7.53 -2.40 -6.42
C TYR A 3 -8.20 -1.07 -6.12
N ASN A 4 -8.70 -0.91 -4.91
CA ASN A 4 -9.30 0.34 -4.50
C ASN A 4 -8.22 1.43 -4.41
N GLU A 5 -8.12 2.26 -5.45
CA GLU A 5 -7.13 3.36 -5.55
C GLU A 5 -7.33 4.40 -4.44
N GLU A 6 -8.57 4.54 -3.96
CA GLU A 6 -8.93 5.40 -2.84
C GLU A 6 -8.30 4.88 -1.54
N LEU A 7 -8.37 3.56 -1.31
CA LEU A 7 -7.66 2.89 -0.20
C LEU A 7 -6.14 3.10 -0.31
N GLY A 8 -5.57 2.94 -1.51
CA GLY A 8 -4.14 3.18 -1.74
C GLY A 8 -3.72 4.60 -1.39
N ARG A 9 -4.46 5.60 -1.88
CA ARG A 9 -4.19 7.01 -1.61
C ARG A 9 -4.34 7.36 -0.13
N ARG A 10 -5.30 6.74 0.56
CA ARG A 10 -5.53 6.95 2.00
C ARG A 10 -4.40 6.36 2.84
N ILE A 11 -3.92 5.17 2.49
CA ILE A 11 -2.79 4.51 3.16
C ILE A 11 -1.49 5.27 2.92
N GLY A 12 -1.22 5.67 1.67
CA GLY A 12 -0.08 6.52 1.34
C GLY A 12 -0.10 7.83 2.12
N GLY A 13 -1.27 8.47 2.23
CA GLY A 13 -1.44 9.68 3.04
C GLY A 13 -1.13 9.47 4.53
N LEU A 14 -1.61 8.37 5.12
CA LEU A 14 -1.32 8.02 6.53
C LEU A 14 0.18 7.73 6.75
N LEU A 15 0.83 7.03 5.83
CA LEU A 15 2.26 6.75 5.90
C LEU A 15 3.10 8.03 5.79
N SER A 16 2.72 8.92 4.88
CA SER A 16 3.35 10.24 4.74
C SER A 16 3.14 11.12 5.98
N ASP A 17 1.93 11.14 6.54
CA ASP A 17 1.61 11.88 7.76
C ASP A 17 2.40 11.36 8.97
N CYS A 18 2.61 10.04 9.03
CA CYS A 18 3.44 9.41 10.05
C CYS A 18 4.96 9.62 9.81
N GLY A 19 5.37 10.28 8.72
CA GLY A 19 6.78 10.50 8.37
C GLY A 19 7.53 9.22 7.98
N VAL A 20 6.79 8.20 7.53
CA VAL A 20 7.37 6.91 7.13
C VAL A 20 7.75 6.97 5.67
N GLU A 21 9.00 6.62 5.35
CA GLU A 21 9.40 6.42 3.95
C GLU A 21 8.83 5.09 3.43
N PHE A 22 7.98 5.19 2.42
CA PHE A 22 7.40 4.04 1.74
C PHE A 22 7.59 4.13 0.24
N SER A 23 7.55 2.98 -0.42
CA SER A 23 7.56 2.84 -1.87
C SER A 23 6.37 2.02 -2.33
N GLU A 24 5.65 2.54 -3.31
CA GLU A 24 4.46 1.91 -3.87
C GLU A 24 4.84 1.00 -5.03
N LYS A 25 4.39 -0.26 -5.01
CA LYS A 25 4.70 -1.26 -6.02
C LYS A 25 3.45 -2.03 -6.41
N LYS A 26 3.05 -1.93 -7.68
CA LYS A 26 1.90 -2.68 -8.20
C LYS A 26 2.28 -4.17 -8.33
N MET A 27 1.64 -5.02 -7.54
CA MET A 27 1.96 -6.45 -7.43
C MET A 27 0.68 -7.26 -7.23
N PHE A 28 0.63 -8.49 -7.76
CA PHE A 28 -0.53 -9.41 -7.60
C PHE A 28 -1.89 -8.82 -8.00
N GLY A 29 -1.92 -7.94 -9.00
CA GLY A 29 -3.16 -7.28 -9.42
C GLY A 29 -3.67 -6.23 -8.43
N GLY A 30 -2.82 -5.74 -7.54
CA GLY A 30 -3.11 -4.66 -6.60
C GLY A 30 -1.91 -3.76 -6.29
N LEU A 31 -1.86 -3.16 -5.10
CA LEU A 31 -0.87 -2.16 -4.68
C LEU A 31 -0.16 -2.56 -3.39
N GLY A 32 1.15 -2.78 -3.43
CA GLY A 32 1.99 -3.04 -2.26
C GLY A 32 2.78 -1.81 -1.80
N PHE A 33 2.83 -1.57 -0.51
CA PHE A 33 3.66 -0.57 0.16
C PHE A 33 4.86 -1.25 0.81
N MET A 34 6.04 -0.85 0.34
CA MET A 34 7.34 -1.28 0.86
C MET A 34 7.86 -0.18 1.80
N ILE A 35 8.05 -0.49 3.07
CA ILE A 35 8.58 0.42 4.09
C ILE A 35 9.97 -0.08 4.48
N ALA A 36 10.99 0.75 4.33
CA ALA A 36 12.39 0.38 4.63
C ALA A 36 12.83 -0.97 4.03
N GLY A 37 12.38 -1.27 2.80
CA GLY A 37 12.72 -2.52 2.09
C GLY A 37 11.91 -3.75 2.51
N LYS A 38 10.94 -3.62 3.44
CA LYS A 38 10.01 -4.69 3.82
C LYS A 38 8.60 -4.39 3.31
N MET A 39 7.90 -5.42 2.87
CA MET A 39 6.48 -5.30 2.52
C MET A 39 5.65 -5.29 3.80
N CYS A 40 5.04 -4.14 4.12
CA CYS A 40 4.25 -3.95 5.35
C CYS A 40 2.75 -3.88 5.06
N VAL A 41 2.37 -3.26 3.94
CA VAL A 41 0.96 -3.12 3.56
C VAL A 41 0.79 -3.51 2.10
N GLY A 42 -0.28 -4.21 1.76
CA GLY A 42 -0.63 -4.58 0.40
C GLY A 42 -2.13 -4.57 0.23
N ILE A 43 -2.59 -4.06 -0.91
CA ILE A 43 -3.99 -4.04 -1.31
C ILE A 43 -4.11 -5.04 -2.44
N VAL A 44 -4.94 -6.06 -2.30
CA VAL A 44 -5.21 -7.04 -3.35
C VAL A 44 -6.71 -7.05 -3.60
N ARG A 45 -7.14 -6.42 -4.71
CA ARG A 45 -8.55 -6.11 -4.99
C ARG A 45 -9.18 -5.24 -3.88
N ASP A 46 -9.93 -5.87 -2.98
CA ASP A 46 -10.61 -5.24 -1.83
C ASP A 46 -10.03 -5.68 -0.48
N ASP A 47 -9.12 -6.66 -0.50
CA ASP A 47 -8.48 -7.19 0.70
C ASP A 47 -7.22 -6.41 1.05
N LEU A 48 -7.10 -6.07 2.33
CA LEU A 48 -5.93 -5.45 2.91
C LEU A 48 -5.03 -6.52 3.53
N MET A 49 -3.87 -6.75 2.92
CA MET A 49 -2.81 -7.58 3.49
C MET A 49 -1.86 -6.70 4.28
N LEU A 50 -1.81 -6.93 5.59
CA LEU A 50 -0.85 -6.31 6.50
C LEU A 50 0.10 -7.39 7.02
N ARG A 51 1.37 -7.04 7.20
CA ARG A 51 2.37 -7.91 7.80
C ARG A 51 2.92 -7.33 9.10
#